data_AF-A0A952RI59-F1
#
_entry.id   AF-A0A952RI59-F1
#
_cell.length_a   1.000
_cell.length_b   1.000
_cell.length_c   1.000
_cell.angle_alpha   90.00
_cell.angle_beta   90.00
_cell.angle_gamma   90.00
#
_symmetry.space_group_name_H-M   'P 1'
#
loop_
_entity.id
_entity.type
_entity.pdbx_description
1 polymer ?
#
loop_
_entity_poly.entity_id
_entity_poly.type
_entity_poly.pdbx_seq_one_letter_code
_entity_poly.pdbx_strand_id
1 'polypeptide(L)'
;MAIVLAAMVGVGCAEPRGEDASVAEGELGEDALNPLDEEGVLLLVNDRAVTADVLTARAGMTAPGAQAIVDYRTNADGAPRWFMELDELTALPGLGANALDELVADARANGYVEARGFEPPTSARLSIPDGLGRPPTSNDVTVEAGFDGKSPDDVVALVRSRLTNKLYSGNERFVDETVRTNHKAFTIALGNLFAPSSPTAALVNGLQADRITMLGTMSAVTPTIIMVEKAGAATYYARGEGSGAYQPIPKPRYPIIMRSRVRTLSHPEGPGVRVFYPAWSAKVLEGPTGTVIESR
;
A
#
# COMPACT_ATOMS: atom_id res chain seq x y z
N MET A 1 28.91 25.25 -21.39
CA MET A 1 30.00 25.03 -20.43
C MET A 1 30.12 23.53 -20.25
N ALA A 2 31.17 22.94 -20.84
CA ALA A 2 31.44 21.50 -20.84
C ALA A 2 32.31 21.12 -19.63
N ILE A 3 32.46 19.79 -19.42
CA ILE A 3 33.37 19.04 -18.51
C ILE A 3 32.61 18.39 -17.35
N VAL A 4 32.72 17.09 -17.00
CA VAL A 4 33.43 15.89 -17.51
C VAL A 4 32.76 14.65 -16.89
N LEU A 5 32.75 13.54 -17.65
CA LEU A 5 32.44 12.17 -17.22
C LEU A 5 33.62 11.57 -16.40
N ALA A 6 33.36 10.87 -15.31
CA ALA A 6 34.35 9.96 -14.72
C ALA A 6 33.68 8.67 -14.22
N ALA A 7 33.87 7.61 -14.99
CA ALA A 7 33.69 6.23 -14.58
C ALA A 7 34.96 5.76 -13.84
N MET A 8 34.81 5.01 -12.76
CA MET A 8 35.87 4.16 -12.23
C MET A 8 35.37 2.72 -12.14
N VAL A 9 36.05 1.88 -12.91
CA VAL A 9 36.02 0.42 -12.89
C VAL A 9 37.06 -0.03 -11.85
N GLY A 10 36.67 -0.90 -10.93
CA GLY A 10 37.57 -1.63 -10.05
C GLY A 10 37.31 -3.12 -10.19
N VAL A 11 38.27 -3.84 -10.78
CA VAL A 11 38.32 -5.31 -10.92
C VAL A 11 39.36 -5.85 -9.93
N GLY A 12 39.07 -7.00 -9.31
CA GLY A 12 40.02 -7.89 -8.63
C GLY A 12 39.62 -8.16 -7.17
N CYS A 13 39.63 -9.38 -6.62
CA CYS A 13 40.03 -10.72 -7.05
C CYS A 13 39.26 -11.77 -6.22
N ALA A 14 38.98 -12.94 -6.80
CA ALA A 14 38.71 -14.21 -6.10
C ALA A 14 40.04 -14.73 -5.49
N GLU A 15 40.19 -15.58 -4.47
CA GLU A 15 39.58 -16.80 -3.88
C GLU A 15 40.23 -16.98 -2.46
N PRO A 16 39.97 -17.99 -1.58
CA PRO A 16 39.35 -19.31 -1.81
C PRO A 16 38.28 -19.79 -0.80
N ARG A 17 37.61 -20.88 -1.19
CA ARG A 17 36.82 -21.80 -0.34
C ARG A 17 37.70 -22.43 0.76
N GLY A 18 37.21 -22.38 1.99
CA GLY A 18 37.60 -23.29 3.07
C GLY A 18 36.32 -23.82 3.72
N GLU A 19 36.09 -25.12 3.57
CA GLU A 19 35.12 -25.87 4.38
C GLU A 19 35.57 -25.82 5.84
N ASP A 20 34.71 -25.33 6.72
CA ASP A 20 34.62 -25.82 8.08
C ASP A 20 33.14 -25.84 8.47
N ALA A 21 32.58 -27.04 8.41
CA ALA A 21 31.28 -27.36 8.94
C ALA A 21 31.41 -27.40 10.48
N SER A 22 30.97 -26.33 11.14
CA SER A 22 30.50 -26.44 12.52
C SER A 22 28.97 -26.34 12.49
N VAL A 23 28.34 -27.47 12.81
CA VAL A 23 26.92 -27.55 13.14
C VAL A 23 26.74 -26.76 14.44
N ALA A 24 26.45 -25.47 14.30
CA ALA A 24 25.84 -24.72 15.38
C ALA A 24 24.35 -25.06 15.35
N GLU A 25 23.93 -25.91 16.29
CA GLU A 25 22.54 -25.94 16.75
C GLU A 25 22.23 -24.54 17.29
N GLY A 26 21.83 -23.64 16.38
CA GLY A 26 21.30 -22.35 16.72
C GLY A 26 19.90 -22.56 17.26
N GLU A 27 19.75 -22.40 18.57
CA GLU A 27 18.49 -22.11 19.22
C GLU A 27 17.67 -21.17 18.30
N LEU A 28 16.46 -21.59 17.94
CA LEU A 28 15.49 -20.75 17.22
C LEU A 28 15.16 -19.58 18.14
N GLY A 29 15.96 -18.52 18.02
CA GLY A 29 15.72 -17.23 18.63
C GLY A 29 14.34 -16.76 18.21
N GLU A 30 13.57 -16.36 19.21
CA GLU A 30 12.23 -15.82 19.17
C GLU A 30 12.20 -14.42 18.50
N ASP A 31 12.83 -14.29 17.33
CA ASP A 31 12.82 -13.07 16.54
C ASP A 31 11.46 -12.96 15.84
N ALA A 32 10.48 -12.45 16.58
CA ALA A 32 9.21 -12.04 16.01
C ALA A 32 9.46 -11.14 14.79
N LEU A 33 8.87 -11.50 13.65
CA LEU A 33 8.90 -10.67 12.44
C LEU A 33 8.46 -9.25 12.77
N ASN A 34 9.07 -8.26 12.11
CA ASN A 34 8.55 -6.91 12.28
C ASN A 34 7.13 -6.82 11.67
N PRO A 35 6.24 -5.98 12.24
CA PRO A 35 4.83 -5.94 11.83
C PRO A 35 4.58 -5.61 10.35
N LEU A 36 5.53 -4.94 9.66
CA LEU A 36 5.38 -4.61 8.24
C LEU A 36 5.70 -5.81 7.34
N ASP A 37 6.67 -6.62 7.72
CA ASP A 37 6.96 -7.87 7.03
C ASP A 37 5.82 -8.87 7.22
N GLU A 38 5.28 -8.96 8.43
CA GLU A 38 4.10 -9.78 8.71
C GLU A 38 2.90 -9.35 7.85
N GLU A 39 2.55 -8.06 7.85
CA GLU A 39 1.48 -7.51 6.99
C GLU A 39 1.76 -7.84 5.51
N GLY A 40 3.01 -7.68 5.06
CA GLY A 40 3.40 -7.95 3.68
C GLY A 40 3.37 -9.41 3.29
N VAL A 41 3.78 -10.32 4.17
CA VAL A 41 3.68 -11.77 3.93
C VAL A 41 2.21 -12.17 3.85
N LEU A 42 1.37 -11.74 4.79
CA LEU A 42 -0.07 -12.01 4.74
C LEU A 42 -0.71 -11.44 3.47
N LEU A 43 -0.28 -10.26 3.03
CA LEU A 43 -0.70 -9.68 1.75
C LEU A 43 -0.27 -10.52 0.54
N LEU A 44 0.96 -11.05 0.56
CA LEU A 44 1.51 -11.89 -0.51
C LEU A 44 0.78 -13.23 -0.58
N VAL A 45 0.65 -13.92 0.55
CA VAL A 45 0.04 -15.24 0.63
C VAL A 45 -1.47 -15.21 0.54
N ASN A 46 -2.10 -14.04 0.45
CA ASN A 46 -3.53 -13.91 0.17
C ASN A 46 -3.80 -13.47 -1.28
N ASP A 47 -2.85 -12.82 -1.95
CA ASP A 47 -3.07 -12.29 -3.30
C ASP A 47 -3.40 -13.41 -4.31
N ARG A 48 -4.59 -13.33 -4.90
CA ARG A 48 -5.09 -14.33 -5.86
C ARG A 48 -4.28 -14.40 -7.14
N ALA A 49 -3.57 -13.33 -7.50
CA ALA A 49 -2.67 -13.35 -8.65
C ALA A 49 -1.38 -14.14 -8.37
N VAL A 50 -1.08 -14.42 -7.11
CA VAL A 50 0.10 -15.19 -6.68
C VAL A 50 -0.27 -16.66 -6.64
N THR A 51 -0.01 -17.38 -7.73
CA THR A 51 -0.23 -18.83 -7.84
C THR A 51 0.90 -19.64 -7.23
N ALA A 52 0.75 -20.97 -7.16
CA ALA A 52 1.81 -21.87 -6.68
C ALA A 52 3.06 -21.76 -7.56
N ASP A 53 2.89 -21.69 -8.89
CA ASP A 53 3.98 -21.47 -9.84
C ASP A 53 4.71 -20.14 -9.59
N VAL A 54 3.96 -19.08 -9.26
CA VAL A 54 4.52 -17.75 -8.95
C VAL A 54 5.37 -17.84 -7.67
N LEU A 55 4.88 -18.51 -6.62
CA LEU A 55 5.61 -18.70 -5.36
C LEU A 55 6.88 -19.54 -5.56
N THR A 56 6.81 -20.65 -6.29
CA THR A 56 7.98 -21.48 -6.60
C THR A 56 9.00 -20.72 -7.45
N ALA A 57 8.55 -19.99 -8.47
CA ALA A 57 9.45 -19.28 -9.38
C ALA A 57 10.10 -18.03 -8.76
N ARG A 58 9.37 -17.28 -7.93
CA ARG A 58 9.85 -16.01 -7.38
C ARG A 58 10.41 -16.12 -5.97
N ALA A 59 9.71 -16.81 -5.08
CA ALA A 59 10.11 -16.95 -3.69
C ALA A 59 11.07 -18.14 -3.47
N GLY A 60 11.25 -19.02 -4.47
CA GLY A 60 12.10 -20.20 -4.34
C GLY A 60 11.48 -21.32 -3.52
N MET A 61 10.18 -21.22 -3.21
CA MET A 61 9.47 -22.19 -2.39
C MET A 61 9.37 -23.56 -3.05
N THR A 62 9.36 -24.61 -2.23
CA THR A 62 9.09 -25.97 -2.70
C THR A 62 7.68 -26.05 -3.30
N ALA A 63 7.52 -26.83 -4.37
CA ALA A 63 6.21 -27.00 -5.02
C ALA A 63 5.11 -27.50 -4.05
N PRO A 64 5.37 -28.45 -3.12
CA PRO A 64 4.38 -28.85 -2.12
C PRO A 64 3.97 -27.70 -1.18
N GLY A 65 4.92 -26.90 -0.69
CA GLY A 65 4.63 -25.76 0.19
C GLY A 65 3.85 -24.65 -0.53
N ALA A 66 4.25 -24.32 -1.75
CA ALA A 66 3.54 -23.35 -2.58
C ALA A 66 2.09 -23.79 -2.89
N GLN A 67 1.89 -25.08 -3.19
CA GLN A 67 0.55 -25.63 -3.42
C GLN A 67 -0.28 -25.61 -2.14
N ALA A 68 0.29 -25.97 -0.98
CA ALA A 68 -0.43 -25.92 0.30
C ALA A 68 -0.95 -24.52 0.65
N ILE A 69 -0.17 -23.47 0.35
CA ILE A 69 -0.61 -22.08 0.52
C ILE A 69 -1.83 -21.77 -0.36
N VAL A 70 -1.78 -22.14 -1.64
CA VAL A 70 -2.88 -21.87 -2.58
C VAL A 70 -4.13 -22.67 -2.23
N ASP A 71 -3.97 -23.95 -1.87
CA ASP A 71 -5.07 -24.82 -1.49
C ASP A 71 -5.76 -24.30 -0.22
N TYR A 72 -5.00 -23.79 0.76
CA TYR A 72 -5.58 -23.18 1.96
C TYR A 72 -6.52 -22.01 1.65
N ARG A 73 -6.28 -21.27 0.56
CA ARG A 73 -7.11 -20.13 0.16
C ARG A 73 -8.48 -20.54 -0.39
N THR A 74 -8.77 -21.83 -0.46
CA THR A 74 -10.04 -22.34 -0.96
C THR A 74 -10.62 -23.32 0.05
N ASN A 75 -11.79 -23.00 0.58
CA ASN A 75 -12.54 -23.90 1.44
C ASN A 75 -13.01 -25.14 0.65
N ALA A 76 -13.44 -26.18 1.36
CA ALA A 76 -13.93 -27.43 0.76
C ALA A 76 -15.13 -27.23 -0.19
N ASP A 77 -15.88 -26.13 -0.05
CA ASP A 77 -17.01 -25.74 -0.90
C ASP A 77 -16.61 -24.86 -2.10
N GLY A 78 -15.30 -24.62 -2.30
CA GLY A 78 -14.77 -23.74 -3.34
C GLY A 78 -14.83 -22.25 -2.99
N ALA A 79 -15.27 -21.88 -1.78
CA ALA A 79 -15.29 -20.49 -1.37
C ALA A 79 -13.88 -19.99 -0.99
N PRO A 80 -13.54 -18.72 -1.28
CA PRO A 80 -12.28 -18.15 -0.85
C PRO A 80 -12.13 -18.17 0.68
N ARG A 81 -10.97 -18.58 1.15
CA ARG A 81 -10.45 -18.49 2.52
C ARG A 81 -9.18 -17.65 2.51
N TRP A 82 -8.88 -16.99 3.61
CA TRP A 82 -7.74 -16.08 3.73
C TRP A 82 -6.95 -16.40 4.99
N PHE A 83 -5.63 -16.20 4.92
CA PHE A 83 -4.78 -16.18 6.10
C PHE A 83 -5.04 -14.89 6.86
N MET A 84 -5.40 -15.02 8.13
CA MET A 84 -5.63 -13.90 9.03
C MET A 84 -4.40 -13.62 9.90
N GLU A 85 -3.62 -14.66 10.18
CA GLU A 85 -2.45 -14.63 11.08
C GLU A 85 -1.33 -15.49 10.48
N LEU A 86 -0.07 -15.17 10.80
CA LEU A 86 1.08 -15.94 10.29
C LEU A 86 1.13 -17.37 10.82
N ASP A 87 0.57 -17.63 12.00
CA ASP A 87 0.53 -18.98 12.58
C ASP A 87 -0.28 -19.95 11.72
N GLU A 88 -1.33 -19.46 11.04
CA GLU A 88 -2.10 -20.27 10.10
C GLU A 88 -1.26 -20.68 8.88
N LEU A 89 -0.33 -19.81 8.47
CA LEU A 89 0.61 -20.07 7.39
C LEU A 89 1.66 -21.09 7.85
N THR A 90 2.38 -20.82 8.95
CA THR A 90 3.47 -21.69 9.43
C THR A 90 3.01 -23.09 9.85
N ALA A 91 1.74 -23.27 10.18
CA ALA A 91 1.14 -24.57 10.47
C ALA A 91 0.89 -25.45 9.23
N LEU A 92 1.05 -24.94 8.00
CA LEU A 92 0.77 -25.73 6.80
C LEU A 92 1.78 -26.86 6.58
N PRO A 93 1.30 -28.06 6.21
CA PRO A 93 2.20 -29.16 5.89
C PRO A 93 3.02 -28.85 4.63
N GLY A 94 4.31 -29.20 4.66
CA GLY A 94 5.19 -29.07 3.49
C GLY A 94 5.86 -27.70 3.33
N LEU A 95 5.64 -26.75 4.24
CA LEU A 95 6.48 -25.57 4.35
C LEU A 95 7.87 -25.98 4.86
N GLY A 96 8.90 -25.64 4.09
CA GLY A 96 10.29 -25.83 4.52
C GLY A 96 10.66 -24.89 5.66
N ALA A 97 11.74 -25.22 6.37
CA ALA A 97 12.24 -24.42 7.50
C ALA A 97 12.50 -22.94 7.14
N ASN A 98 12.82 -22.65 5.88
CA ASN A 98 13.14 -21.29 5.40
C ASN A 98 11.96 -20.59 4.72
N ALA A 99 10.77 -21.20 4.66
CA ALA A 99 9.67 -20.70 3.84
C ALA A 99 9.20 -19.30 4.24
N LEU A 100 9.27 -18.98 5.55
CA LEU A 100 8.89 -17.65 6.03
C LEU A 100 9.87 -16.58 5.57
N ASP A 101 11.18 -16.84 5.63
CA ASP A 101 12.21 -15.92 5.14
C ASP A 101 12.13 -15.71 3.62
N GLU A 102 11.86 -16.78 2.88
CA GLU A 102 11.61 -16.76 1.42
C GLU A 102 10.40 -15.87 1.08
N LEU A 103 9.30 -16.03 1.82
CA LEU A 103 8.10 -15.22 1.64
C LEU A 103 8.31 -13.76 2.02
N VAL A 104 9.06 -13.46 3.09
CA VAL A 104 9.41 -12.07 3.46
C VAL A 104 10.26 -11.44 2.36
N ALA A 105 11.24 -12.17 1.82
CA ALA A 105 12.07 -11.69 0.73
C ALA A 105 11.23 -11.39 -0.53
N ASP A 106 10.35 -12.30 -0.93
CA ASP A 106 9.47 -12.10 -2.09
C ASP A 106 8.45 -10.96 -1.86
N ALA A 107 7.88 -10.87 -0.66
CA ALA A 107 6.94 -9.82 -0.29
C ALA A 107 7.59 -8.43 -0.39
N ARG A 108 8.82 -8.29 0.10
CA ARG A 108 9.61 -7.05 -0.05
C ARG A 108 9.94 -6.76 -1.50
N ALA A 109 10.42 -7.76 -2.24
CA ALA A 109 10.85 -7.60 -3.63
C ALA A 109 9.70 -7.19 -4.56
N ASN A 110 8.45 -7.54 -4.21
CA ASN A 110 7.28 -7.33 -5.06
C ASN A 110 6.26 -6.34 -4.48
N GLY A 111 6.69 -5.50 -3.53
CA GLY A 111 5.90 -4.36 -3.05
C GLY A 111 4.70 -4.73 -2.18
N TYR A 112 4.72 -5.91 -1.57
CA TYR A 112 3.77 -6.32 -0.53
C TYR A 112 4.16 -5.77 0.84
N VAL A 113 5.45 -5.54 1.07
CA VAL A 113 5.95 -4.78 2.22
C VAL A 113 6.12 -3.32 1.82
N GLU A 114 5.79 -2.40 2.72
CA GLU A 114 6.02 -0.96 2.53
C GLU A 114 7.51 -0.71 2.17
N ALA A 115 7.76 -0.29 0.92
CA ALA A 115 9.10 -0.16 0.36
C ALA A 115 10.00 0.80 1.17
N ARG A 116 11.32 0.65 1.06
CA ARG A 116 12.27 1.63 1.60
C ARG A 116 12.46 2.79 0.60
N GLY A 117 12.62 4.01 1.10
CA GLY A 117 12.81 5.22 0.28
C GLY A 117 11.57 6.13 0.17
N PHE A 118 11.72 7.30 -0.43
CA PHE A 118 10.61 8.22 -0.69
C PHE A 118 10.72 8.69 -2.14
N GLU A 119 9.59 8.64 -2.84
CA GLU A 119 9.45 9.19 -4.18
C GLU A 119 9.36 10.72 -4.11
N PRO A 120 9.98 11.45 -5.06
CA PRO A 120 9.88 12.90 -5.08
C PRO A 120 8.44 13.35 -5.36
N PRO A 121 8.04 14.55 -4.87
CA PRO A 121 6.71 15.09 -5.13
C PRO A 121 6.40 15.38 -6.61
N THR A 122 7.37 15.25 -7.50
CA THR A 122 7.23 15.44 -8.94
C THR A 122 6.86 14.17 -9.69
N SER A 123 6.75 13.02 -9.01
CA SER A 123 6.49 11.73 -9.67
C SER A 123 5.05 11.55 -10.17
N ALA A 124 4.08 12.25 -9.59
CA ALA A 124 2.69 12.17 -10.04
C ALA A 124 2.49 12.85 -11.41
N ARG A 125 1.72 12.20 -12.28
CA ARG A 125 1.35 12.75 -13.60
C ARG A 125 -0.11 13.18 -13.59
N LEU A 126 -0.31 14.49 -13.62
CA LEU A 126 -1.60 15.15 -13.56
C LEU A 126 -1.79 16.01 -14.80
N SER A 127 -2.96 15.95 -15.41
CA SER A 127 -3.35 16.83 -16.52
C SER A 127 -4.58 17.65 -16.14
N ILE A 128 -4.60 18.92 -16.57
CA ILE A 128 -5.71 19.85 -16.38
C ILE A 128 -6.03 20.41 -17.77
N PRO A 129 -7.29 20.36 -18.22
CA PRO A 129 -7.67 20.95 -19.50
C PRO A 129 -7.36 22.44 -19.56
N ASP A 130 -6.83 22.89 -20.70
CA ASP A 130 -6.65 24.31 -21.00
C ASP A 130 -7.99 24.98 -21.34
N GLY A 131 -8.04 26.31 -21.24
CA GLY A 131 -9.14 27.10 -21.78
C GLY A 131 -10.48 27.00 -21.01
N LEU A 132 -10.47 26.59 -19.75
CA LEU A 132 -11.69 26.39 -18.94
C LEU A 132 -12.54 27.67 -18.73
N GLY A 133 -12.01 28.87 -18.99
CA GLY A 133 -12.70 30.14 -18.75
C GLY A 133 -13.00 30.44 -17.27
N ARG A 134 -12.54 29.57 -16.36
CA ARG A 134 -12.62 29.66 -14.90
C ARG A 134 -11.38 29.01 -14.27
N PRO A 135 -11.06 29.32 -13.00
CA PRO A 135 -10.04 28.57 -12.27
C PRO A 135 -10.36 27.06 -12.26
N PRO A 136 -9.35 26.19 -12.45
CA PRO A 136 -9.54 24.75 -12.38
C PRO A 136 -9.93 24.33 -10.97
N THR A 137 -10.74 23.27 -10.90
CA THR A 137 -11.15 22.60 -9.67
C THR A 137 -10.62 21.17 -9.66
N SER A 138 -10.70 20.47 -8.53
CA SER A 138 -10.33 19.05 -8.46
C SER A 138 -11.10 18.17 -9.44
N ASN A 139 -12.29 18.61 -9.89
CA ASN A 139 -13.08 17.87 -10.87
C ASN A 139 -12.42 17.88 -12.25
N ASP A 140 -11.71 18.96 -12.59
CA ASP A 140 -11.04 19.14 -13.89
C ASP A 140 -9.71 18.38 -13.99
N VAL A 141 -9.14 17.97 -12.86
CA VAL A 141 -7.86 17.25 -12.81
C VAL A 141 -8.04 15.81 -13.29
N THR A 142 -7.22 15.37 -14.24
CA THR A 142 -7.06 13.96 -14.61
C THR A 142 -5.78 13.42 -13.98
N VAL A 143 -5.86 12.24 -13.36
CA VAL A 143 -4.70 11.53 -12.79
C VAL A 143 -4.30 10.45 -13.78
N GLU A 144 -3.20 10.65 -14.48
CA GLU A 144 -2.62 9.65 -15.38
C GLU A 144 -1.78 8.64 -14.61
N ALA A 145 -1.06 9.11 -13.58
CA ALA A 145 -0.37 8.26 -12.61
C ALA A 145 -0.26 8.93 -11.25
N GLY A 146 -0.37 8.12 -10.19
CA GLY A 146 -0.07 8.51 -8.82
C GLY A 146 1.42 8.77 -8.58
N PHE A 147 1.79 9.13 -7.36
CA PHE A 147 3.19 9.41 -6.99
C PHE A 147 4.11 8.19 -7.04
N ASP A 148 3.53 7.00 -6.99
CA ASP A 148 4.22 5.71 -7.16
C ASP A 148 4.22 5.22 -8.61
N GLY A 149 3.79 6.07 -9.56
CA GLY A 149 3.79 5.79 -10.99
C GLY A 149 2.64 4.91 -11.48
N LYS A 150 1.74 4.45 -10.59
CA LYS A 150 0.62 3.58 -10.96
C LYS A 150 -0.52 4.35 -11.60
N SER A 151 -1.10 3.79 -12.68
CA SER A 151 -2.31 4.34 -13.29
C SER A 151 -3.54 4.08 -12.40
N PRO A 152 -4.66 4.79 -12.61
CA PRO A 152 -5.89 4.49 -11.88
C PRO A 152 -6.37 3.04 -12.04
N ASP A 153 -6.18 2.42 -13.21
CA ASP A 153 -6.55 1.02 -13.45
C ASP A 153 -5.64 0.04 -12.69
N ASP A 154 -4.33 0.31 -12.67
CA ASP A 154 -3.37 -0.49 -11.88
C ASP A 154 -3.71 -0.42 -10.39
N VAL A 155 -4.10 0.77 -9.90
CA VAL A 155 -4.51 0.95 -8.51
C VAL A 155 -5.81 0.21 -8.21
N VAL A 156 -6.79 0.23 -9.11
CA VAL A 156 -8.02 -0.57 -8.95
C VAL A 156 -7.68 -2.05 -8.85
N ALA A 157 -6.89 -2.58 -9.78
CA ALA A 157 -6.48 -3.97 -9.77
C ALA A 157 -5.74 -4.36 -8.49
N LEU A 158 -4.79 -3.51 -8.05
CA LEU A 158 -4.01 -3.74 -6.84
C LEU A 158 -4.87 -3.68 -5.57
N VAL A 159 -5.71 -2.65 -5.40
CA VAL A 159 -6.59 -2.55 -4.23
C VAL A 159 -7.59 -3.70 -4.20
N ARG A 160 -8.10 -4.15 -5.36
CA ARG A 160 -8.94 -5.35 -5.42
C ARG A 160 -8.19 -6.61 -4.99
N SER A 161 -6.93 -6.77 -5.38
CA SER A 161 -6.14 -7.93 -4.94
C SER A 161 -5.85 -7.92 -3.44
N ARG A 162 -5.97 -6.74 -2.78
CA ARG A 162 -5.84 -6.56 -1.32
C ARG A 162 -7.13 -6.78 -0.52
N LEU A 163 -8.26 -7.05 -1.17
CA LEU A 163 -9.55 -7.26 -0.50
C LEU A 163 -9.63 -8.66 0.13
N THR A 164 -9.73 -8.73 1.46
CA THR A 164 -9.70 -9.99 2.21
C THR A 164 -11.06 -10.57 2.55
N ASN A 165 -12.17 -9.96 2.10
CA ASN A 165 -13.50 -10.56 2.21
C ASN A 165 -14.11 -10.86 0.84
N LYS A 166 -15.16 -11.68 0.84
CA LYS A 166 -15.92 -11.94 -0.40
C LYS A 166 -16.61 -10.65 -0.85
N LEU A 167 -16.57 -10.39 -2.15
CA LEU A 167 -17.31 -9.29 -2.76
C LEU A 167 -18.58 -9.85 -3.42
N TYR A 168 -19.73 -9.28 -3.08
CA TYR A 168 -20.96 -9.55 -3.80
C TYR A 168 -20.86 -8.99 -5.23
N SER A 169 -21.22 -9.78 -6.24
CA SER A 169 -21.02 -9.40 -7.65
C SER A 169 -21.70 -8.08 -8.03
N GLY A 170 -22.85 -7.76 -7.40
CA GLY A 170 -23.54 -6.48 -7.61
C GLY A 170 -22.78 -5.25 -7.09
N ASN A 171 -21.78 -5.44 -6.23
CA ASN A 171 -20.99 -4.34 -5.66
C ASN A 171 -19.68 -4.08 -6.43
N GLU A 172 -19.30 -4.92 -7.41
CA GLU A 172 -18.00 -4.81 -8.09
C GLU A 172 -17.78 -3.45 -8.73
N ARG A 173 -18.77 -2.98 -9.50
CA ARG A 173 -18.70 -1.67 -10.16
C ARG A 173 -18.55 -0.53 -9.15
N PHE A 174 -19.31 -0.58 -8.05
CA PHE A 174 -19.24 0.42 -6.99
C PHE A 174 -17.84 0.47 -6.37
N VAL A 175 -17.22 -0.68 -6.11
CA VAL A 175 -15.87 -0.76 -5.57
C VAL A 175 -14.86 -0.16 -6.56
N ASP A 176 -14.91 -0.55 -7.83
CA ASP A 176 -13.97 -0.06 -8.84
C ASP A 176 -14.06 1.46 -9.03
N GLU A 177 -15.28 1.99 -9.12
CA GLU A 177 -15.53 3.44 -9.25
C GLU A 177 -15.10 4.21 -7.99
N THR A 178 -15.35 3.65 -6.79
CA THR A 178 -14.94 4.27 -5.53
C THR A 178 -13.41 4.29 -5.40
N VAL A 179 -12.73 3.18 -5.72
CA VAL A 179 -11.26 3.13 -5.71
C VAL A 179 -10.67 4.14 -6.68
N ARG A 180 -11.19 4.23 -7.90
CA ARG A 180 -10.72 5.20 -8.91
C ARG A 180 -10.90 6.63 -8.46
N THR A 181 -12.09 6.95 -7.91
CA THR A 181 -12.42 8.28 -7.39
C THR A 181 -11.51 8.63 -6.22
N ASN A 182 -11.30 7.69 -5.31
CA ASN A 182 -10.50 7.91 -4.11
C ASN A 182 -9.01 7.94 -4.41
N HIS A 183 -8.52 7.21 -5.41
CA HIS A 183 -7.16 7.35 -5.92
C HIS A 183 -6.91 8.77 -6.45
N LYS A 184 -7.84 9.32 -7.23
CA LYS A 184 -7.77 10.72 -7.68
C LYS A 184 -7.75 11.69 -6.50
N ALA A 185 -8.68 11.55 -5.56
CA ALA A 185 -8.75 12.40 -4.38
C ALA A 185 -7.48 12.33 -3.52
N PHE A 186 -6.95 11.11 -3.31
CA PHE A 186 -5.74 10.84 -2.55
C PHE A 186 -4.51 11.48 -3.20
N THR A 187 -4.33 11.30 -4.51
CA THR A 187 -3.21 11.90 -5.26
C THR A 187 -3.27 13.43 -5.23
N ILE A 188 -4.44 14.02 -5.43
CA ILE A 188 -4.60 15.48 -5.32
C ILE A 188 -4.31 15.96 -3.90
N ALA A 189 -4.80 15.26 -2.88
CA ALA A 189 -4.58 15.63 -1.48
C ALA A 189 -3.09 15.55 -1.10
N LEU A 190 -2.37 14.53 -1.59
CA LEU A 190 -0.92 14.43 -1.44
C LEU A 190 -0.21 15.59 -2.14
N GLY A 191 -0.56 15.90 -3.39
CA GLY A 191 0.03 17.04 -4.12
C GLY A 191 -0.16 18.37 -3.39
N ASN A 192 -1.33 18.57 -2.77
CA ASN A 192 -1.59 19.76 -1.97
C ASN A 192 -0.67 19.89 -0.74
N LEU A 193 -0.10 18.81 -0.20
CA LEU A 193 0.89 18.91 0.89
C LEU A 193 2.21 19.54 0.45
N PHE A 194 2.50 19.53 -0.85
CA PHE A 194 3.73 20.06 -1.44
C PHE A 194 3.53 21.38 -2.18
N ALA A 195 2.27 21.76 -2.44
CA ALA A 195 1.95 23.05 -3.04
C ALA A 195 2.27 24.19 -2.05
N PRO A 196 3.18 25.12 -2.39
CA PRO A 196 3.47 26.28 -1.54
C PRO A 196 2.19 27.05 -1.23
N SER A 197 2.03 27.46 0.02
CA SER A 197 0.87 28.23 0.50
C SER A 197 -0.49 27.51 0.46
N SER A 198 -0.54 26.19 0.22
CA SER A 198 -1.80 25.46 0.33
C SER A 198 -2.28 25.42 1.80
N PRO A 199 -3.60 25.48 2.06
CA PRO A 199 -4.13 25.33 3.42
C PRO A 199 -3.73 24.01 4.08
N THR A 200 -3.60 22.93 3.30
CA THR A 200 -3.19 21.61 3.78
C THR A 200 -1.73 21.60 4.21
N ALA A 201 -0.84 22.20 3.42
CA ALA A 201 0.57 22.32 3.77
C ALA A 201 0.76 23.21 5.01
N ALA A 202 0.02 24.32 5.10
CA ALA A 202 0.04 25.21 6.26
C ALA A 202 -0.41 24.49 7.54
N LEU A 203 -1.51 23.73 7.48
CA LEU A 203 -1.98 22.91 8.60
C LEU A 203 -0.90 21.93 9.04
N VAL A 204 -0.41 21.10 8.11
CA VAL A 204 0.53 20.02 8.44
C VAL A 204 1.84 20.55 9.02
N ASN A 205 2.37 21.64 8.47
CA ASN A 205 3.56 22.30 9.03
C ASN A 205 3.29 22.87 10.43
N GLY A 206 2.09 23.42 10.67
CA GLY A 206 1.69 23.96 11.97
C GLY A 206 1.53 22.90 13.07
N LEU A 207 1.21 21.66 12.72
CA LEU A 207 1.04 20.57 13.70
C LEU A 207 2.36 20.13 14.34
N GLN A 208 3.50 20.37 13.66
CA GLN A 208 4.83 19.95 14.12
C GLN A 208 4.85 18.49 14.58
N ALA A 209 4.36 17.62 13.69
CA ALA A 209 4.26 16.19 13.94
C ALA A 209 5.59 15.48 13.65
N ASP A 210 5.86 14.41 14.39
CA ASP A 210 7.02 13.54 14.18
C ASP A 210 6.85 12.71 12.90
N ARG A 211 5.61 12.26 12.63
CA ARG A 211 5.25 11.53 11.43
C ARG A 211 3.92 12.02 10.87
N ILE A 212 3.88 12.14 9.54
CA ILE A 212 2.67 12.48 8.79
C ILE A 212 2.37 11.37 7.81
N THR A 213 1.11 10.92 7.80
CA THR A 213 0.62 9.88 6.90
C THR A 213 -0.70 10.33 6.28
N MET A 214 -0.79 10.34 4.95
CA MET A 214 -2.06 10.45 4.25
C MET A 214 -2.68 9.07 4.13
N LEU A 215 -3.96 8.94 4.44
CA LEU A 215 -4.74 7.71 4.30
C LEU A 215 -5.81 7.92 3.23
N GLY A 216 -5.89 7.01 2.26
CA GLY A 216 -6.98 6.92 1.32
C GLY A 216 -7.95 5.84 1.78
N THR A 217 -9.24 6.17 1.83
CA THR A 217 -10.26 5.31 2.44
C THR A 217 -11.15 4.66 1.38
N MET A 218 -11.96 3.67 1.77
CA MET A 218 -13.10 3.18 0.99
C MET A 218 -14.37 3.97 1.37
N SER A 219 -14.39 5.28 1.10
CA SER A 219 -15.55 6.17 1.34
C SER A 219 -15.59 7.31 0.33
N ALA A 220 -16.77 7.57 -0.25
CA ALA A 220 -16.99 8.72 -1.12
C ALA A 220 -17.07 10.04 -0.32
N VAL A 221 -17.52 9.99 0.94
CA VAL A 221 -17.72 11.18 1.79
C VAL A 221 -16.40 11.63 2.41
N THR A 222 -15.55 10.68 2.82
CA THR A 222 -14.27 10.98 3.47
C THR A 222 -13.13 10.24 2.77
N PRO A 223 -12.84 10.57 1.50
CA PRO A 223 -11.90 9.80 0.68
C PRO A 223 -10.46 9.86 1.19
N THR A 224 -10.10 10.92 1.92
CA THR A 224 -8.75 11.15 2.42
C THR A 224 -8.75 11.60 3.88
N ILE A 225 -7.80 11.08 4.66
CA ILE A 225 -7.59 11.43 6.07
C ILE A 225 -6.10 11.70 6.29
N ILE A 226 -5.75 12.74 7.03
CA ILE A 226 -4.38 12.97 7.50
C ILE A 226 -4.26 12.36 8.90
N MET A 227 -3.36 11.41 9.06
CA MET A 227 -2.91 10.92 10.36
C MET A 227 -1.59 11.60 10.68
N VAL A 228 -1.53 12.25 11.84
CA VAL A 228 -0.29 12.79 12.40
C VAL A 228 0.04 12.08 13.68
N GLU A 229 1.32 11.87 13.93
CA GLU A 229 1.80 11.37 15.19
C GLU A 229 2.76 12.36 15.83
N LYS A 230 2.56 12.59 17.12
CA LYS A 230 3.38 13.48 17.93
C LYS A 230 3.54 12.89 19.31
N ALA A 231 4.77 12.70 19.76
CA ALA A 231 5.10 12.08 21.04
C ALA A 231 4.39 10.72 21.26
N GLY A 232 4.31 9.89 20.22
CA GLY A 232 3.68 8.57 20.25
C GLY A 232 2.14 8.57 20.19
N ALA A 233 1.48 9.73 20.15
CA ALA A 233 0.02 9.82 20.04
C ALA A 233 -0.41 10.11 18.59
N ALA A 234 -1.35 9.32 18.07
CA ALA A 234 -1.92 9.51 16.74
C ALA A 234 -3.19 10.39 16.79
N THR A 235 -3.24 11.43 15.96
CA THR A 235 -4.41 12.28 15.74
C THR A 235 -4.82 12.23 14.27
N TYR A 236 -6.13 12.24 14.01
CA TYR A 236 -6.68 12.08 12.67
C TYR A 236 -7.44 13.34 12.26
N TYR A 237 -7.28 13.75 11.02
CA TYR A 237 -7.95 14.90 10.44
C TYR A 237 -8.64 14.51 9.13
N ALA A 238 -9.91 14.87 8.98
CA ALA A 238 -10.66 14.68 7.76
C ALA A 238 -11.12 16.03 7.21
N ARG A 239 -11.30 16.13 5.90
CA ARG A 239 -11.83 17.34 5.28
C ARG A 239 -13.29 17.53 5.72
N GLY A 240 -13.57 18.63 6.42
CA GLY A 240 -14.91 18.95 6.90
C GLY A 240 -15.85 19.32 5.75
N GLU A 241 -17.08 18.84 5.81
CA GLU A 241 -18.15 19.22 4.88
C GLU A 241 -18.33 20.75 4.89
N GLY A 242 -18.43 21.37 3.71
CA GLY A 242 -18.66 22.81 3.53
C GLY A 242 -17.47 23.73 3.76
N SER A 243 -16.55 23.44 4.70
CA SER A 243 -15.39 24.30 4.97
C SER A 243 -14.20 24.04 4.03
N GLY A 244 -14.10 22.82 3.50
CA GLY A 244 -12.96 22.38 2.70
C GLY A 244 -11.64 22.27 3.49
N ALA A 245 -11.63 22.58 4.79
CA ALA A 245 -10.48 22.50 5.68
C ALA A 245 -10.44 21.14 6.40
N TYR A 246 -9.25 20.69 6.77
CA TYR A 246 -9.07 19.48 7.57
C TYR A 246 -9.36 19.77 9.04
N GLN A 247 -10.24 18.98 9.65
CA GLN A 247 -10.69 19.09 11.03
C GLN A 247 -10.41 17.79 11.79
N PRO A 248 -10.10 17.84 13.09
CA PRO A 248 -9.85 16.63 13.87
C PRO A 248 -11.10 15.76 13.93
N ILE A 249 -10.90 14.45 13.80
CA ILE A 249 -11.95 13.44 13.95
C ILE A 249 -11.53 12.40 14.99
N PRO A 250 -12.50 11.74 15.67
CA PRO A 250 -12.24 10.43 16.28
C PRO A 250 -11.73 9.48 15.18
N LYS A 251 -11.09 8.39 15.58
CA LYS A 251 -10.47 7.40 14.68
C LYS A 251 -11.29 7.10 13.40
N PRO A 252 -10.63 6.90 12.23
CA PRO A 252 -11.31 6.56 10.98
C PRO A 252 -12.26 5.37 11.14
N ARG A 253 -13.45 5.49 10.55
CA ARG A 253 -14.47 4.41 10.54
C ARG A 253 -14.48 3.61 9.24
N TYR A 254 -13.82 4.12 8.21
CA TYR A 254 -13.80 3.54 6.88
C TYR A 254 -12.54 2.67 6.69
N PRO A 255 -12.63 1.58 5.91
CA PRO A 255 -11.45 0.82 5.53
C PRO A 255 -10.40 1.71 4.86
N ILE A 256 -9.13 1.48 5.18
CA ILE A 256 -8.01 2.17 4.55
C ILE A 256 -7.52 1.31 3.39
N ILE A 257 -7.47 1.89 2.19
CA ILE A 257 -7.08 1.20 0.95
C ILE A 257 -5.78 1.74 0.36
N MET A 258 -5.32 2.90 0.85
CA MET A 258 -4.06 3.53 0.50
C MET A 258 -3.47 4.18 1.75
N ARG A 259 -2.16 4.09 1.92
CA ARG A 259 -1.39 4.74 2.97
C ARG A 259 -0.19 5.43 2.31
N SER A 260 0.08 6.68 2.65
CA SER A 260 1.29 7.34 2.22
C SER A 260 2.00 8.02 3.37
N ARG A 261 3.23 7.61 3.69
CA ARG A 261 4.09 8.42 4.55
C ARG A 261 4.55 9.65 3.78
N VAL A 262 4.65 10.76 4.49
CA VAL A 262 4.99 12.06 3.89
C VAL A 262 6.19 12.66 4.60
N ARG A 263 7.18 13.05 3.81
CA ARG A 263 8.23 14.00 4.19
C ARG A 263 7.85 15.36 3.65
N THR A 264 7.60 16.33 4.52
CA THR A 264 7.19 17.68 4.11
C THR A 264 8.33 18.42 3.42
N LEU A 265 8.04 19.60 2.86
CA LEU A 265 9.02 20.49 2.23
C LEU A 265 10.21 20.85 3.14
N SER A 266 10.01 20.84 4.46
CA SER A 266 11.03 21.18 5.45
C SER A 266 11.81 19.98 6.00
N HIS A 267 11.56 18.77 5.49
CA HIS A 267 12.21 17.58 6.02
C HIS A 267 13.72 17.58 5.67
N PRO A 268 14.64 17.23 6.59
CA PRO A 268 16.09 17.32 6.36
C PRO A 268 16.61 16.50 5.18
N GLU A 269 16.03 15.32 4.96
CA GLU A 269 16.36 14.44 3.83
C GLU A 269 15.61 14.79 2.52
N GLY A 270 14.96 15.95 2.47
CA GLY A 270 14.15 16.39 1.34
C GLY A 270 12.69 15.90 1.37
N PRO A 271 11.80 16.57 0.60
CA PRO A 271 10.39 16.20 0.53
C PRO A 271 10.21 14.91 -0.26
N GLY A 272 9.15 14.19 0.06
CA GLY A 272 8.77 13.00 -0.69
C GLY A 272 7.59 12.27 -0.09
N VAL A 273 7.12 11.29 -0.84
CA VAL A 273 6.01 10.41 -0.44
C VAL A 273 6.40 8.96 -0.59
N ARG A 274 5.76 8.11 0.19
CA ARG A 274 5.88 6.66 0.05
C ARG A 274 4.49 6.07 0.10
N VAL A 275 3.96 5.65 -1.03
CA VAL A 275 2.62 5.09 -1.16
C VAL A 275 2.67 3.58 -0.94
N PHE A 276 1.66 3.06 -0.24
CA PHE A 276 1.46 1.65 0.06
C PHE A 276 -0.04 1.32 0.02
N TYR A 277 -0.37 0.08 -0.37
CA TYR A 277 -1.74 -0.40 -0.51
C TYR A 277 -1.95 -1.57 0.46
N PRO A 278 -2.48 -1.31 1.67
CA PRO A 278 -2.63 -2.31 2.71
C PRO A 278 -3.76 -3.31 2.40
N ALA A 279 -3.79 -4.40 3.16
CA ALA A 279 -4.92 -5.32 3.19
C ALA A 279 -6.17 -4.59 3.71
N TRP A 280 -7.34 -4.90 3.17
CA TRP A 280 -8.57 -4.29 3.66
C TRP A 280 -9.77 -5.23 3.55
N SER A 281 -10.77 -4.96 4.38
CA SER A 281 -12.06 -5.64 4.32
C SER A 281 -13.21 -4.69 4.62
N ALA A 282 -14.38 -5.02 4.10
CA ALA A 282 -15.64 -4.37 4.36
C ALA A 282 -16.77 -5.40 4.29
N LYS A 283 -17.18 -5.94 5.45
CA LYS A 283 -18.24 -6.96 5.56
C LYS A 283 -19.55 -6.56 4.88
N VAL A 284 -19.86 -5.25 4.86
CA VAL A 284 -21.06 -4.73 4.18
C VAL A 284 -21.08 -5.01 2.68
N LEU A 285 -19.93 -5.29 2.06
CA LEU A 285 -19.81 -5.61 0.64
C LEU A 285 -20.04 -7.10 0.31
N GLU A 286 -20.16 -7.97 1.32
CA GLU A 286 -20.40 -9.42 1.14
C GLU A 286 -21.84 -9.73 0.70
N GLY A 287 -22.77 -8.82 0.97
CA GLY A 287 -24.18 -8.90 0.55
C GLY A 287 -24.57 -7.77 -0.41
N PRO A 288 -25.80 -7.81 -0.95
CA PRO A 288 -26.33 -6.68 -1.71
C PRO A 288 -26.31 -5.43 -0.84
N THR A 289 -25.52 -4.44 -1.23
CA THR A 289 -25.65 -3.10 -0.67
C THR A 289 -26.89 -2.47 -1.29
N GLY A 290 -27.77 -1.89 -0.47
CA GLY A 290 -29.08 -1.42 -0.94
C GLY A 290 -28.93 -0.53 -2.16
N THR A 291 -29.45 -0.99 -3.31
CA THR A 291 -29.69 -0.17 -4.49
C THR A 291 -30.50 1.04 -4.09
N VAL A 292 -29.97 2.24 -4.29
CA VAL A 292 -30.83 3.42 -4.47
C VAL A 292 -31.63 3.13 -5.73
N ILE A 293 -32.89 2.75 -5.55
CA ILE A 293 -33.86 2.73 -6.64
C ILE A 293 -34.08 4.21 -6.97
N GLU A 294 -33.55 4.68 -8.10
CA GLU A 294 -34.03 5.92 -8.70
C GLU A 294 -35.50 5.69 -9.08
N SER A 295 -36.40 6.18 -8.25
CA SER A 295 -37.80 6.38 -8.64
C SER A 295 -37.81 7.38 -9.79
N ARG A 296 -38.11 6.87 -10.99
CA ARG A 296 -38.37 7.66 -12.20
C ARG A 296 -39.48 8.68 -11.99
#